data_AF-A0A1B8GCM1-F1
#
_entry.id   AF-A0A1B8GCM1-F1
#
_cell.length_a   1.000
_cell.length_b   1.000
_cell.length_c   1.000
_cell.angle_alpha   90.00
_cell.angle_beta   90.00
_cell.angle_gamma   90.00
#
_symmetry.space_group_name_H-M   'P 1'
#
loop_
_entity.id
_entity.type
_entity.pdbx_description
1 polymer ?
#
loop_
_entity_poly.entity_id
_entity_poly.type
_entity_poly.pdbx_seq_one_letter_code
_entity_poly.pdbx_strand_id
1 'polypeptide(L)'
;MASDSESGIVIRPFNSAPDSWDEVAVSRICEITAPPDVRSVLAPAPSAPLGPYLWAIPYVRLEPGTCFVLDASASASNDSNNEDVTGTSSLVPANCVGYILCAPSTPSFVAAYEETYLPSLPSSWAAPPPPALPWSGATLGGGMLQALHNPSSMLHSDFPELVEEYPAHLHIDILPAFQSKGLGAKMIERLMEELRGREVRGVHLVMGAGNEGADRFYGRQGFERWGVVMDGGL
;
A
#
# COMPACT_ATOMS: atom_id res chain seq x y z
N MET A 1 10.37 29.48 5.87
CA MET A 1 10.96 28.39 6.65
C MET A 1 10.12 28.22 7.90
N ALA A 2 9.10 27.36 7.85
CA ALA A 2 8.34 26.94 9.02
C ALA A 2 8.96 25.63 9.50
N SER A 3 9.27 25.55 10.79
CA SER A 3 10.06 24.50 11.41
C SER A 3 9.39 23.12 11.33
N ASP A 4 10.15 22.11 10.95
CA ASP A 4 9.79 20.68 10.92
C ASP A 4 9.43 20.07 12.30
N SER A 5 9.16 20.88 13.33
CA SER A 5 9.04 20.43 14.73
C SER A 5 7.62 20.49 15.32
N GLU A 6 6.59 20.91 14.57
CA GLU A 6 5.28 21.19 15.17
C GLU A 6 4.36 19.97 15.36
N SER A 7 4.61 18.84 14.67
CA SER A 7 3.80 17.62 14.86
C SER A 7 4.50 16.49 15.60
N GLY A 8 5.84 16.41 15.59
CA GLY A 8 6.57 15.24 16.12
C GLY A 8 6.45 13.97 15.27
N ILE A 9 5.87 14.05 14.07
CA ILE A 9 5.72 12.90 13.17
C ILE A 9 6.89 12.85 12.20
N VAL A 10 7.57 11.71 12.11
CA VAL A 10 8.74 11.51 11.25
C VAL A 10 8.48 10.46 10.17
N ILE A 11 9.07 10.65 8.99
CA ILE A 11 9.11 9.60 7.96
C ILE A 11 10.38 8.79 8.19
N ARG A 12 10.24 7.48 8.37
CA ARG A 12 11.38 6.57 8.55
C ARG A 12 11.25 5.34 7.65
N PRO A 13 12.36 4.65 7.34
CA PRO A 13 12.29 3.35 6.68
C PRO A 13 11.39 2.38 7.44
N PHE A 14 10.69 1.52 6.70
CA PHE A 14 10.02 0.35 7.25
C PHE A 14 11.03 -0.54 7.97
N ASN A 15 10.73 -0.94 9.20
CA ASN A 15 11.55 -1.86 9.97
C ASN A 15 11.07 -3.30 9.75
N SER A 16 11.84 -4.07 8.96
CA SER A 16 11.56 -5.47 8.62
C SER A 16 12.04 -6.47 9.68
N ALA A 17 12.49 -6.02 10.85
CA ALA A 17 12.90 -6.92 11.92
C ALA A 17 11.70 -7.78 12.40
N PRO A 18 11.88 -9.07 12.72
CA PRO A 18 10.77 -9.94 13.12
C PRO A 18 10.01 -9.51 14.39
N ASP A 19 10.64 -8.70 15.23
CA ASP A 19 10.08 -8.13 16.47
C ASP A 19 9.48 -6.72 16.26
N SER A 20 9.53 -6.20 15.03
CA SER A 20 8.90 -4.94 14.63
C SER A 20 7.39 -5.10 14.50
N TRP A 21 6.65 -4.07 14.93
CA TRP A 21 5.21 -3.98 14.71
C TRP A 21 4.83 -3.33 13.38
N ASP A 22 5.81 -2.92 12.57
CA ASP A 22 5.53 -2.17 11.34
C ASP A 22 4.70 -2.97 10.34
N GLU A 23 4.98 -4.26 10.13
CA GLU A 23 4.17 -5.08 9.20
C GLU A 23 2.71 -5.14 9.65
N VAL A 24 2.48 -5.31 10.95
CA VAL A 24 1.15 -5.32 11.56
C VAL A 24 0.47 -3.96 11.40
N ALA A 25 1.20 -2.87 11.64
CA ALA A 25 0.67 -1.52 11.49
C ALA A 25 0.33 -1.20 10.02
N VAL A 26 1.21 -1.54 9.07
CA VAL A 26 0.96 -1.39 7.63
C VAL A 26 -0.28 -2.20 7.22
N SER A 27 -0.39 -3.46 7.67
CA SER A 27 -1.58 -4.26 7.43
C SER A 27 -2.85 -3.59 7.95
N ARG A 28 -2.79 -3.03 9.15
CA ARG A 28 -3.94 -2.40 9.81
C ARG A 28 -4.34 -1.09 9.12
N ILE A 29 -3.37 -0.27 8.74
CA ILE A 29 -3.61 0.97 8.00
C ILE A 29 -4.30 0.65 6.68
N CYS A 30 -3.76 -0.31 5.92
CA CYS A 30 -4.33 -0.75 4.63
C CYS A 30 -5.78 -1.21 4.79
N GLU A 31 -6.08 -2.00 5.82
CA GLU A 31 -7.44 -2.43 6.13
C GLU A 31 -8.38 -1.24 6.44
N ILE A 32 -7.91 -0.28 7.23
CA ILE A 32 -8.73 0.86 7.67
C ILE A 32 -9.02 1.84 6.53
N THR A 33 -8.06 2.05 5.63
CA THR A 33 -8.19 2.98 4.51
C THR A 33 -8.85 2.36 3.28
N ALA A 34 -9.01 1.03 3.26
CA ALA A 34 -9.77 0.35 2.21
C ALA A 34 -11.26 0.75 2.21
N PRO A 35 -11.91 0.73 1.03
CA PRO A 35 -13.37 0.88 0.93
C PRO A 35 -14.12 -0.09 1.85
N PRO A 36 -15.29 0.29 2.41
CA PRO A 36 -15.99 -0.51 3.43
C PRO A 36 -16.32 -1.95 3.03
N ASP A 37 -16.65 -2.18 1.76
CA ASP A 37 -16.92 -3.50 1.20
C ASP A 37 -15.65 -4.35 1.15
N VAL A 38 -14.56 -3.80 0.62
CA VAL A 38 -13.23 -4.45 0.58
C VAL A 38 -12.71 -4.75 1.98
N ARG A 39 -12.86 -3.81 2.92
CA ARG A 39 -12.45 -3.96 4.32
C ARG A 39 -13.12 -5.17 5.00
N SER A 40 -14.35 -5.50 4.61
CA SER A 40 -15.10 -6.62 5.17
C SER A 40 -14.69 -7.99 4.62
N VAL A 41 -13.85 -8.02 3.58
CA VAL A 41 -13.43 -9.27 2.94
C VAL A 41 -12.31 -9.93 3.72
N LEU A 42 -12.60 -11.15 4.19
CA LEU A 42 -11.65 -12.02 4.85
C LEU A 42 -11.27 -13.19 3.94
N ALA A 43 -10.01 -13.60 3.99
CA ALA A 43 -9.58 -14.86 3.42
C ALA A 43 -10.13 -16.05 4.23
N PRO A 44 -10.20 -17.27 3.63
CA PRO A 44 -10.55 -18.50 4.34
C PRO A 44 -9.63 -18.78 5.53
N ALA A 45 -10.01 -19.71 6.41
CA ALA A 45 -9.18 -20.06 7.57
C ALA A 45 -7.73 -20.46 7.16
N PRO A 46 -6.68 -19.94 7.84
CA PRO A 46 -6.73 -18.95 8.91
C PRO A 46 -7.18 -17.58 8.38
N SER A 47 -8.25 -17.03 8.96
CA SER A 47 -8.89 -15.84 8.42
C SER A 47 -8.05 -14.59 8.70
N ALA A 48 -7.86 -13.79 7.66
CA ALA A 48 -7.19 -12.50 7.73
C ALA A 48 -7.87 -11.52 6.77
N PRO A 49 -7.80 -10.20 7.01
CA PRO A 49 -8.24 -9.20 6.04
C PRO A 49 -7.46 -9.38 4.73
N LEU A 50 -8.18 -9.53 3.61
CA LEU A 50 -7.53 -9.90 2.34
C LEU A 50 -6.86 -8.71 1.65
N GLY A 51 -7.38 -7.49 1.83
CA GLY A 51 -6.85 -6.28 1.20
C GLY A 51 -5.35 -6.04 1.45
N PRO A 52 -4.86 -6.09 2.71
CA PRO A 52 -3.44 -5.96 3.00
C PRO A 52 -2.54 -6.93 2.25
N TYR A 53 -3.00 -8.15 2.01
CA TYR A 53 -2.24 -9.17 1.28
C TYR A 53 -2.16 -8.91 -0.23
N LEU A 54 -3.02 -8.06 -0.76
CA LEU A 54 -2.95 -7.58 -2.15
C LEU A 54 -2.07 -6.33 -2.28
N TRP A 55 -2.28 -5.33 -1.42
CA TRP A 55 -1.79 -3.97 -1.68
C TRP A 55 -0.71 -3.47 -0.73
N ALA A 56 -0.33 -4.24 0.30
CA ALA A 56 0.61 -3.77 1.32
C ALA A 56 1.69 -4.79 1.70
N ILE A 57 1.29 -5.96 2.21
CA ILE A 57 2.20 -7.01 2.68
C ILE A 57 3.24 -7.48 1.64
N PRO A 58 2.90 -7.69 0.35
CA PRO A 58 3.92 -8.16 -0.60
C PRO A 58 5.05 -7.13 -0.77
N TYR A 59 4.76 -5.83 -0.69
CA TYR A 59 5.78 -4.77 -0.81
C TYR A 59 6.77 -4.80 0.34
N VAL A 60 6.28 -4.83 1.59
CA VAL A 60 7.17 -4.81 2.76
C VAL A 60 8.00 -6.08 2.92
N ARG A 61 7.53 -7.20 2.35
CA ARG A 61 8.24 -8.48 2.38
C ARG A 61 9.23 -8.66 1.23
N LEU A 62 8.91 -8.18 0.03
CA LEU A 62 9.75 -8.36 -1.16
C LEU A 62 10.70 -7.17 -1.38
N GLU A 63 10.24 -5.94 -1.09
CA GLU A 63 10.94 -4.68 -1.39
C GLU A 63 10.97 -3.74 -0.16
N PRO A 64 11.42 -4.19 1.04
CA PRO A 64 11.44 -3.33 2.23
C PRO A 64 12.31 -2.08 2.06
N GLY A 65 13.33 -2.13 1.19
CA GLY A 65 14.25 -1.03 0.93
C GLY A 65 13.61 0.22 0.30
N THR A 66 12.40 0.10 -0.25
CA THR A 66 11.62 1.18 -0.87
C THR A 66 10.30 1.42 -0.13
N CYS A 67 10.20 0.95 1.12
CA CYS A 67 9.04 1.13 1.98
C CYS A 67 9.36 2.07 3.16
N PHE A 68 8.46 3.04 3.40
CA PHE A 68 8.58 4.02 4.49
C PHE A 68 7.26 4.13 5.26
N VAL A 69 7.38 4.50 6.53
CA VAL A 69 6.24 4.71 7.44
C VAL A 69 6.27 6.10 8.07
N LEU A 70 5.09 6.62 8.41
CA LEU A 70 4.91 7.80 9.26
C LEU A 70 4.86 7.36 10.71
N ASP A 71 5.85 7.76 11.50
CA ASP A 71 5.97 7.44 12.91
C ASP A 71 5.59 8.66 13.77
N ALA A 72 4.55 8.52 14.58
CA ALA A 72 4.03 9.53 15.49
C ALA A 72 4.49 9.36 16.95
N SER A 73 5.53 8.56 17.22
CA SER A 73 6.01 8.30 18.59
C SER A 73 6.49 9.55 19.32
N ALA A 74 7.10 10.51 18.63
CA ALA A 74 7.51 11.77 19.25
C ALA A 74 6.36 12.77 19.45
N SER A 75 5.16 12.45 18.94
CA SER A 75 3.92 13.19 19.22
C SER A 75 3.19 12.71 20.48
N ALA A 76 3.51 11.50 20.96
CA ALA A 76 2.99 10.98 22.21
C ALA A 76 3.72 11.69 23.37
N SER A 77 2.97 12.38 24.23
CA SER A 77 3.49 13.04 25.43
C SER A 77 4.35 12.07 26.26
N ASN A 78 5.35 12.59 26.98
CA ASN A 78 6.28 11.91 27.90
C ASN A 78 5.64 11.05 29.02
N ASP A 79 4.33 10.77 28.98
CA ASP A 79 3.73 9.73 29.80
C ASP A 79 4.10 8.38 29.20
N SER A 80 4.96 7.69 29.92
CA SER A 80 5.67 6.47 29.58
C SER A 80 4.77 5.24 29.42
N ASN A 81 3.74 5.30 28.59
CA ASN A 81 3.00 4.13 28.19
C ASN A 81 3.10 3.94 26.68
N ASN A 82 3.35 2.69 26.31
CA ASN A 82 3.33 2.12 24.96
C ASN A 82 1.90 2.17 24.40
N GLU A 83 1.28 3.35 24.38
CA GLU A 83 -0.10 3.57 23.98
C GLU A 83 -0.19 3.63 22.46
N ASP A 84 -1.20 2.95 21.93
CA ASP A 84 -1.52 2.98 20.52
C ASP A 84 -2.01 4.38 20.13
N VAL A 85 -1.11 5.18 19.54
CA VAL A 85 -1.38 6.56 19.08
C VAL A 85 -2.39 6.57 17.94
N THR A 86 -2.57 5.43 17.26
CA THR A 86 -3.54 5.30 16.17
C THR A 86 -4.97 5.18 16.67
N GLY A 87 -5.18 4.69 17.91
CA GLY A 87 -6.49 4.33 18.45
C GLY A 87 -7.18 3.18 17.69
N THR A 88 -6.41 2.34 17.00
CA THR A 88 -6.92 1.29 16.11
C THR A 88 -6.85 -0.12 16.69
N SER A 89 -6.07 -0.32 17.76
CA SER A 89 -5.92 -1.58 18.48
C SER A 89 -5.41 -1.37 19.92
N SER A 90 -6.15 -1.84 20.91
CA SER A 90 -5.67 -1.93 22.29
C SER A 90 -4.69 -3.10 22.53
N LEU A 91 -4.44 -3.93 21.51
CA LEU A 91 -3.59 -5.13 21.60
C LEU A 91 -2.20 -4.92 21.01
N VAL A 92 -2.03 -3.92 20.14
CA VAL A 92 -0.78 -3.70 19.40
C VAL A 92 -0.37 -2.23 19.59
N PRO A 93 0.73 -1.94 20.29
CA PRO A 93 1.25 -0.59 20.34
C PRO A 93 1.75 -0.21 18.94
N ALA A 94 1.04 0.71 18.28
CA ALA A 94 1.43 1.23 16.98
C ALA A 94 1.57 2.75 17.06
N ASN A 95 2.74 3.23 16.67
CA ASN A 95 3.03 4.64 16.40
C ASN A 95 3.02 4.93 14.88
N CYS A 96 2.95 3.89 14.06
CA CYS A 96 2.85 4.00 12.61
C CYS A 96 1.43 4.43 12.22
N VAL A 97 1.31 5.60 11.59
CA VAL A 97 0.04 6.25 11.25
C VAL A 97 -0.19 6.38 9.74
N GLY A 98 0.75 5.89 8.95
CA GLY A 98 0.67 5.85 7.49
C GLY A 98 1.89 5.17 6.89
N TYR A 99 1.79 4.79 5.62
CA TYR A 99 2.87 4.18 4.86
C TYR A 99 2.95 4.75 3.44
N ILE A 100 4.12 4.62 2.83
CA ILE A 100 4.31 4.62 1.39
C ILE A 100 5.19 3.43 1.04
N LEU A 101 4.69 2.59 0.15
CA LEU A 101 5.28 1.32 -0.24
C LEU A 101 5.53 1.37 -1.73
N CYS A 102 6.64 0.83 -2.20
CA CYS A 102 6.96 0.87 -3.61
C CYS A 102 7.73 -0.38 -4.03
N ALA A 103 7.39 -0.89 -5.20
CA ALA A 103 8.23 -1.78 -5.98
C ALA A 103 9.01 -0.95 -7.01
N PRO A 104 10.36 -0.97 -7.03
CA PRO A 104 11.15 -0.16 -7.95
C PRO A 104 11.10 -0.67 -9.40
N SER A 105 10.65 -1.91 -9.62
CA SER A 105 10.48 -2.57 -10.92
C SER A 105 9.29 -3.52 -10.85
N THR A 106 8.18 -3.18 -11.53
CA THR A 106 7.00 -4.04 -11.64
C THR A 106 7.34 -5.42 -12.21
N PRO A 107 8.15 -5.56 -13.28
CA PRO A 107 8.52 -6.88 -13.78
C PRO A 107 9.29 -7.73 -12.76
N SER A 108 10.25 -7.15 -12.05
CA SER A 108 11.03 -7.86 -11.03
C SER A 108 10.16 -8.21 -9.82
N PHE A 109 9.26 -7.31 -9.43
CA PHE A 109 8.31 -7.54 -8.34
C PHE A 109 7.33 -8.66 -8.67
N VAL A 110 6.78 -8.70 -9.88
CA VAL A 110 5.89 -9.79 -10.34
C VAL A 110 6.61 -11.13 -10.29
N ALA A 111 7.85 -11.21 -10.78
CA ALA A 111 8.64 -12.43 -10.70
C ALA A 111 8.88 -12.88 -9.25
N ALA A 112 9.31 -11.97 -8.37
CA ALA A 112 9.52 -12.28 -6.95
C ALA A 112 8.21 -12.65 -6.23
N TYR A 113 7.10 -12.03 -6.63
CA TYR A 113 5.77 -12.31 -6.09
C TYR A 113 5.36 -13.76 -6.42
N GLU A 114 5.55 -14.20 -7.67
CA GLU A 114 5.27 -15.57 -8.10
C GLU A 114 6.19 -16.60 -7.42
N GLU A 115 7.49 -16.30 -7.35
CA GLU A 115 8.49 -17.24 -6.84
C GLU A 115 8.50 -17.35 -5.31
N THR A 116 8.21 -16.25 -4.60
CA THR A 116 8.44 -16.16 -3.15
C THR A 116 7.15 -15.86 -2.37
N TYR A 117 6.35 -14.90 -2.84
CA TYR A 117 5.19 -14.45 -2.06
C TYR A 117 4.01 -15.41 -2.14
N LEU A 118 3.59 -15.84 -3.33
CA LEU A 118 2.50 -16.80 -3.49
C LEU A 118 2.72 -18.11 -2.72
N PRO A 119 3.92 -18.75 -2.78
CA PRO A 119 4.18 -19.95 -2.00
C PRO A 119 4.16 -19.74 -0.48
N SER A 120 4.31 -18.51 0.00
CA SER A 120 4.26 -18.18 1.43
C SER A 120 2.84 -18.09 1.99
N LEU A 121 1.83 -17.98 1.13
CA LEU A 121 0.43 -17.84 1.54
C LEU A 121 -0.16 -19.18 2.01
N PRO A 122 -1.16 -19.17 2.90
CA PRO A 122 -1.87 -20.39 3.28
C PRO A 122 -2.48 -21.08 2.06
N SER A 123 -2.30 -22.40 1.94
CA SER A 123 -2.83 -23.19 0.82
C SER A 123 -4.37 -23.15 0.72
N SER A 124 -5.06 -22.86 1.82
CA SER A 124 -6.52 -22.66 1.87
C SER A 124 -6.97 -21.37 1.18
N TRP A 125 -6.07 -20.43 0.90
CA TRP A 125 -6.36 -19.18 0.21
C TRP A 125 -6.22 -19.33 -1.31
N ALA A 126 -6.67 -20.46 -1.86
CA ALA A 126 -6.62 -20.71 -3.30
C ALA A 126 -7.58 -19.81 -4.07
N ALA A 127 -7.18 -19.37 -5.27
CA ALA A 127 -8.08 -18.66 -6.18
C ALA A 127 -9.23 -19.56 -6.66
N PRO A 128 -10.48 -19.04 -6.69
CA PRO A 128 -11.58 -19.70 -7.39
C PRO A 128 -11.24 -19.92 -8.87
N PRO A 129 -11.67 -21.05 -9.47
CA PRO A 129 -11.41 -21.32 -10.88
C PRO A 129 -12.11 -20.29 -11.79
N PRO A 130 -11.67 -20.15 -13.05
CA PRO A 130 -12.34 -19.30 -14.04
C PRO A 130 -13.84 -19.62 -14.17
N PRO A 131 -14.67 -18.64 -14.60
CA PRO A 131 -14.31 -17.33 -15.16
C PRO A 131 -13.90 -16.28 -14.12
N ALA A 132 -13.46 -15.10 -14.60
CA ALA A 132 -13.21 -13.94 -13.74
C ALA A 132 -14.48 -13.54 -12.98
N LEU A 133 -14.34 -13.33 -11.68
CA LEU A 133 -15.44 -12.96 -10.79
C LEU A 133 -15.60 -11.44 -10.70
N PRO A 134 -16.83 -10.91 -10.72
CA PRO A 134 -17.05 -9.48 -10.51
C PRO A 134 -16.53 -9.02 -9.15
N TRP A 135 -15.92 -7.83 -9.14
CA TRP A 135 -15.41 -7.17 -7.93
C TRP A 135 -16.53 -6.43 -7.19
N SER A 136 -17.61 -7.14 -6.86
CA SER A 136 -18.77 -6.56 -6.19
C SER A 136 -19.60 -7.62 -5.47
N GLY A 137 -20.35 -7.19 -4.45
CA GLY A 137 -21.33 -8.04 -3.77
C GLY A 137 -20.75 -9.36 -3.27
N ALA A 138 -21.48 -10.45 -3.47
CA ALA A 138 -21.12 -11.78 -2.97
C ALA A 138 -19.86 -12.38 -3.61
N THR A 139 -19.42 -11.89 -4.78
CA THR A 139 -18.25 -12.42 -5.49
C THR A 139 -16.97 -11.65 -5.22
N LEU A 140 -17.04 -10.52 -4.50
CA LEU A 140 -15.89 -9.65 -4.22
C LEU A 140 -14.71 -10.42 -3.63
N GLY A 141 -14.93 -11.24 -2.60
CA GLY A 141 -13.86 -12.01 -1.97
C GLY A 141 -13.21 -13.04 -2.91
N GLY A 142 -14.01 -13.68 -3.76
CA GLY A 142 -13.48 -14.59 -4.78
C GLY A 142 -12.67 -13.85 -5.85
N GLY A 143 -13.14 -12.67 -6.30
CA GLY A 143 -12.43 -11.81 -7.23
C GLY A 143 -11.09 -11.31 -6.66
N MET A 144 -11.06 -10.92 -5.38
CA MET A 144 -9.83 -10.54 -4.69
C MET A 144 -8.84 -11.71 -4.58
N LEU A 145 -9.31 -12.94 -4.33
CA LEU A 145 -8.44 -14.12 -4.36
C LEU A 145 -7.91 -14.42 -5.77
N GLN A 146 -8.73 -14.24 -6.82
CA GLN A 146 -8.25 -14.34 -8.20
C GLN A 146 -7.18 -13.28 -8.51
N ALA A 147 -7.35 -12.05 -8.01
CA ALA A 147 -6.36 -10.98 -8.16
C ALA A 147 -5.05 -11.30 -7.42
N LEU A 148 -5.16 -11.83 -6.20
CA LEU A 148 -4.01 -12.18 -5.36
C LEU A 148 -3.11 -13.21 -6.05
N HIS A 149 -3.71 -14.15 -6.78
CA HIS A 149 -3.02 -15.21 -7.54
C HIS A 149 -2.70 -14.84 -8.98
N ASN A 150 -2.91 -13.58 -9.39
CA ASN A 150 -2.61 -13.12 -10.74
C ASN A 150 -1.73 -11.85 -10.76
N PRO A 151 -0.49 -11.94 -10.23
CA PRO A 151 0.42 -10.79 -10.20
C PRO A 151 0.77 -10.29 -11.60
N SER A 152 0.71 -11.15 -12.63
CA SER A 152 0.94 -10.77 -14.03
C SER A 152 0.03 -9.64 -14.53
N SER A 153 -1.14 -9.42 -13.90
CA SER A 153 -2.01 -8.28 -14.20
C SER A 153 -1.35 -6.92 -13.95
N MET A 154 -0.38 -6.83 -13.03
CA MET A 154 0.38 -5.62 -12.76
C MET A 154 1.30 -5.23 -13.93
N LEU A 155 1.61 -6.15 -14.85
CA LEU A 155 2.43 -5.87 -16.03
C LEU A 155 1.70 -5.02 -17.08
N HIS A 156 0.38 -4.84 -16.94
CA HIS A 156 -0.44 -4.06 -17.87
C HIS A 156 -0.18 -4.45 -19.34
N SER A 157 -0.26 -5.74 -19.67
CA SER A 157 0.12 -6.27 -21.00
C SER A 157 -0.57 -5.63 -22.21
N ASP A 158 -1.74 -5.00 -22.00
CA ASP A 158 -2.45 -4.24 -23.03
C ASP A 158 -1.85 -2.84 -23.29
N PHE A 159 -1.02 -2.34 -22.36
CA PHE A 159 -0.38 -1.02 -22.35
C PHE A 159 1.08 -1.13 -21.87
N PRO A 160 1.94 -1.91 -22.55
CA PRO A 160 3.30 -2.20 -22.09
C PRO A 160 4.15 -0.94 -21.88
N GLU A 161 3.86 0.13 -22.63
CA GLU A 161 4.58 1.41 -22.51
C GLU A 161 4.48 2.00 -21.10
N LEU A 162 3.38 1.76 -20.37
CA LEU A 162 3.23 2.24 -18.99
C LEU A 162 4.36 1.71 -18.10
N VAL A 163 4.65 0.41 -18.17
CA VAL A 163 5.67 -0.24 -17.34
C VAL A 163 7.08 0.01 -17.88
N GLU A 164 7.24 0.18 -19.20
CA GLU A 164 8.51 0.59 -19.81
C GLU A 164 8.88 2.05 -19.43
N GLU A 165 7.89 2.93 -19.31
CA GLU A 165 8.06 4.34 -18.96
C GLU A 165 8.15 4.60 -17.48
N TYR A 166 7.33 3.89 -16.71
CA TYR A 166 7.20 4.06 -15.28
C TYR A 166 7.37 2.70 -14.61
N PRO A 167 8.59 2.15 -14.55
CA PRO A 167 8.81 0.78 -14.10
C PRO A 167 8.49 0.58 -12.62
N ALA A 168 8.52 1.62 -11.78
CA ALA A 168 8.11 1.49 -10.39
C ALA A 168 6.60 1.65 -10.23
N HIS A 169 6.04 1.05 -9.17
CA HIS A 169 4.69 1.35 -8.73
C HIS A 169 4.59 1.48 -7.21
N LEU A 170 3.58 2.21 -6.71
CA LEU A 170 3.45 2.54 -5.29
C LEU A 170 2.03 2.39 -4.73
N HIS A 171 1.96 2.24 -3.41
CA HIS A 171 0.77 2.49 -2.60
C HIS A 171 1.10 3.46 -1.45
N ILE A 172 0.17 4.36 -1.13
CA ILE A 172 0.29 5.30 -0.03
C ILE A 172 -1.04 5.39 0.71
N ASP A 173 -1.00 5.20 2.02
CA ASP A 173 -2.17 5.32 2.88
C ASP A 173 -1.80 5.96 4.20
N ILE A 174 -2.67 6.83 4.68
CA ILE A 174 -2.50 7.54 5.95
C ILE A 174 -3.82 7.42 6.70
N LEU A 175 -3.76 7.11 7.99
CA LEU A 175 -4.96 7.03 8.82
C LEU A 175 -5.75 8.34 8.78
N PRO A 176 -7.10 8.31 8.79
CA PRO A 176 -7.93 9.50 8.62
C PRO A 176 -7.58 10.69 9.52
N ALA A 177 -7.22 10.44 10.79
CA ALA A 177 -6.83 11.48 11.75
C ALA A 177 -5.55 12.24 11.37
N PHE A 178 -4.72 11.67 10.51
CA PHE A 178 -3.42 12.19 10.08
C PHE A 178 -3.43 12.72 8.63
N GLN A 179 -4.55 12.60 7.92
CA GLN A 179 -4.71 13.12 6.56
C GLN A 179 -4.83 14.66 6.54
N SER A 180 -4.70 15.25 5.34
CA SER A 180 -4.84 16.70 5.09
C SER A 180 -3.87 17.61 5.88
N LYS A 181 -2.75 17.05 6.37
CA LYS A 181 -1.69 17.76 7.12
C LYS A 181 -0.38 17.94 6.33
N GLY A 182 -0.41 17.68 5.01
CA GLY A 182 0.79 17.71 4.16
C GLY A 182 1.70 16.48 4.27
N LEU A 183 1.39 15.52 5.14
CA LEU A 183 2.20 14.32 5.35
C LEU A 183 2.30 13.44 4.09
N GLY A 184 1.22 13.30 3.33
CA GLY A 184 1.24 12.52 2.08
C GLY A 184 2.19 13.10 1.03
N ALA A 185 2.26 14.43 0.91
CA ALA A 185 3.20 15.09 0.02
C ALA A 185 4.65 14.82 0.43
N LYS A 186 4.96 14.92 1.73
CA LYS A 186 6.29 14.59 2.27
C LYS A 186 6.67 13.12 2.04
N MET A 187 5.71 12.19 2.13
CA MET A 187 5.97 10.78 1.84
C MET A 187 6.29 10.54 0.36
N ILE A 188 5.55 11.17 -0.55
CA ILE A 188 5.84 11.11 -1.99
C ILE A 188 7.23 11.67 -2.27
N GLU A 189 7.56 12.85 -1.72
CA GLU A 189 8.89 13.45 -1.86
C GLU A 189 10.01 12.50 -1.41
N ARG A 190 9.88 11.91 -0.22
CA ARG A 190 10.85 10.94 0.31
C ARG A 190 11.01 9.71 -0.57
N LEU A 191 9.91 9.17 -1.12
CA LEU A 191 9.99 8.05 -2.06
C LEU A 191 10.66 8.47 -3.37
N MET A 192 10.33 9.63 -3.92
CA MET A 192 10.97 10.10 -5.16
C MET A 192 12.48 10.30 -4.99
N GLU A 193 12.93 10.76 -3.82
CA GLU A 193 14.36 10.80 -3.48
C GLU A 193 15.00 9.41 -3.48
N GLU A 194 14.33 8.42 -2.88
CA GLU A 194 14.80 7.02 -2.86
C GLU A 194 14.94 6.45 -4.28
N LEU A 195 13.90 6.64 -5.10
CA LEU A 195 13.85 6.13 -6.47
C LEU A 195 14.88 6.80 -7.37
N ARG A 196 15.10 8.12 -7.22
CA ARG A 196 16.18 8.84 -7.92
C ARG A 196 17.56 8.30 -7.52
N GLY A 197 17.78 8.06 -6.23
CA GLY A 197 19.04 7.46 -5.75
C GLY A 197 19.31 6.06 -6.29
N ARG A 198 18.26 5.36 -6.73
CA ARG A 198 18.30 4.03 -7.37
C ARG A 198 18.24 4.08 -8.90
N GLU A 199 18.29 5.27 -9.49
CA GLU A 199 18.23 5.48 -10.93
C GLU A 199 16.95 4.94 -11.60
N VAL A 200 15.85 4.90 -10.86
CA VAL A 200 14.54 4.47 -11.38
C VAL A 200 13.94 5.58 -12.24
N ARG A 201 13.62 5.26 -13.51
CA ARG A 201 13.18 6.20 -14.56
C ARG A 201 11.83 6.87 -14.29
N GLY A 202 10.92 6.19 -13.61
CA GLY A 202 9.56 6.67 -13.40
C GLY A 202 8.75 5.74 -12.50
N VAL A 203 7.61 6.24 -12.02
CA VAL A 203 6.71 5.52 -11.11
C VAL A 203 5.26 5.76 -11.51
N HIS A 204 4.45 4.71 -11.53
CA HIS A 204 3.01 4.77 -11.73
C HIS A 204 2.25 4.31 -10.48
N LEU A 205 0.94 4.44 -10.52
CA LEU A 205 0.02 3.90 -9.53
C LEU A 205 -1.34 3.68 -10.17
N VAL A 206 -2.14 2.85 -9.53
CA VAL A 206 -3.53 2.62 -9.91
C VAL A 206 -4.41 3.09 -8.77
N MET A 207 -5.47 3.82 -9.11
CA MET A 207 -6.50 4.25 -8.18
C MET A 207 -7.87 4.02 -8.82
N GLY A 208 -8.89 3.76 -8.00
CA GLY A 208 -10.26 3.64 -8.50
C GLY A 208 -10.72 4.95 -9.13
N ALA A 209 -11.35 4.90 -10.31
CA ALA A 209 -11.70 6.08 -11.07
C ALA A 209 -12.60 7.08 -10.31
N GLY A 210 -13.46 6.59 -9.42
CA GLY A 210 -14.31 7.43 -8.58
C GLY A 210 -13.61 8.14 -7.41
N ASN A 211 -12.30 7.92 -7.19
CA ASN A 211 -11.57 8.51 -6.07
C ASN A 211 -11.01 9.91 -6.42
N GLU A 212 -11.90 10.89 -6.57
CA GLU A 212 -11.50 12.27 -6.90
C GLU A 212 -10.53 12.90 -5.88
N GLY A 213 -10.57 12.44 -4.63
CA GLY A 213 -9.64 12.89 -3.59
C GLY A 213 -8.20 12.50 -3.92
N ALA A 214 -7.98 11.24 -4.31
CA ALA A 214 -6.69 10.75 -4.77
C ALA A 214 -6.25 11.43 -6.07
N ASP A 215 -7.16 11.61 -7.04
CA ASP A 215 -6.84 12.28 -8.32
C ASP A 215 -6.30 13.70 -8.08
N ARG A 216 -6.97 14.49 -7.24
CA ARG A 216 -6.49 15.83 -6.85
C ARG A 216 -5.19 15.78 -6.06
N PHE A 217 -5.01 14.78 -5.21
CA PHE A 217 -3.79 14.63 -4.41
C PHE A 217 -2.59 14.38 -5.32
N TYR A 218 -2.68 13.39 -6.21
CA TYR A 218 -1.61 13.01 -7.13
C TYR A 218 -1.31 14.08 -8.16
N GLY A 219 -2.32 14.77 -8.71
CA GLY A 219 -2.12 15.91 -9.60
C GLY A 219 -1.32 17.04 -8.94
N ARG A 220 -1.51 17.29 -7.64
CA ARG A 220 -0.68 18.27 -6.89
C ARG A 220 0.77 17.81 -6.68
N GLN A 221 1.04 16.51 -6.76
CA GLN A 221 2.40 15.96 -6.64
C GLN A 221 3.09 15.81 -8.01
N GLY A 222 2.44 16.23 -9.10
CA GLY A 222 3.00 16.17 -10.45
C GLY A 222 2.76 14.84 -11.19
N PHE A 223 1.88 13.97 -10.68
CA PHE A 223 1.41 12.82 -11.45
C PHE A 223 0.39 13.26 -12.50
N GLU A 224 0.43 12.60 -13.65
CA GLU A 224 -0.51 12.80 -14.75
C GLU A 224 -1.30 11.53 -15.00
N ARG A 225 -2.53 11.66 -15.49
CA ARG A 225 -3.32 10.49 -15.88
C ARG A 225 -2.68 9.84 -17.10
N TRP A 226 -2.39 8.55 -17.00
CA TRP A 226 -2.07 7.74 -18.17
C TRP A 226 -3.31 7.69 -19.08
N GLY A 227 -3.13 7.75 -20.39
CA GLY A 227 -4.21 7.98 -21.38
C GLY A 227 -5.30 6.90 -21.49
N VAL A 228 -5.44 6.04 -20.49
CA VAL A 228 -6.33 4.88 -20.43
C VAL A 228 -6.98 4.78 -19.05
N VAL A 229 -8.28 4.51 -19.02
CA VAL A 229 -9.01 4.11 -17.81
C VAL A 229 -9.29 2.61 -17.87
N MET A 230 -8.76 1.85 -16.90
CA MET A 230 -8.76 0.38 -16.94
C MET A 230 -10.07 -0.27 -16.44
N ASP A 231 -10.82 0.41 -15.58
CA ASP A 231 -12.07 -0.09 -14.98
C ASP A 231 -13.33 0.45 -15.69
N GLY A 232 -13.16 1.18 -16.80
CA GLY A 232 -14.25 1.84 -17.51
C GLY A 232 -14.87 3.01 -16.74
N GLY A 233 -14.20 3.51 -15.70
CA GLY A 233 -14.56 4.75 -15.03
C GLY A 233 -14.38 5.99 -15.92
N LEU A 234 -14.92 7.13 -15.47
CA LEU A 234 -14.83 8.43 -16.14
C LEU A 234 -13.56 9.19 -15.75
#